data_AF-A0A955NT88-F1
#
_entry.id   AF-A0A955NT88-F1
#
_cell.length_a   1.000
_cell.length_b   1.000
_cell.length_c   1.000
_cell.angle_alpha   90.00
_cell.angle_beta   90.00
_cell.angle_gamma   90.00
#
_symmetry.space_group_name_H-M   'P 1'
#
loop_
_entity.id
_entity.type
_entity.pdbx_description
1 polymer ?
#
loop_
_entity_poly.entity_id
_entity_poly.type
_entity_poly.pdbx_seq_one_letter_code
_entity_poly.pdbx_strand_id
1 'polypeptide(L)' 'MALPQPIEIGKGGDRVVRIKWDDGTLCDYTFRLLDKTCPCANCRKRRE' A
#
# COMPACT_ATOMS: atom_id res chain seq x y z
N MET A 1 16.44 -2.47 15.69
CA MET A 1 15.79 -1.72 14.60
C MET A 1 14.54 -2.49 14.21
N ALA A 2 13.39 -2.10 14.74
CA ALA A 2 12.11 -2.75 14.43
C ALA A 2 11.52 -2.10 13.18
N LEU A 3 11.00 -2.89 12.26
CA LEU A 3 10.19 -2.35 11.16
C LEU A 3 8.84 -1.93 11.75
N PRO A 4 8.35 -0.72 11.43
CA PRO A 4 7.04 -0.28 11.90
C PRO A 4 5.98 -1.28 11.47
N GLN A 5 5.07 -1.61 12.37
CA GLN A 5 3.97 -2.54 12.11
C GLN A 5 2.75 -1.74 11.66
N PRO A 6 2.05 -2.18 10.61
CA PRO A 6 0.79 -1.56 10.22
C PRO A 6 -0.28 -1.90 11.28
N ILE A 7 -0.78 -0.88 11.99
CA ILE A 7 -1.82 -1.04 13.01
C ILE A 7 -3.23 -0.91 12.44
N GLU A 8 -3.39 -0.18 11.34
CA GLU A 8 -4.68 0.02 10.69
C GLU A 8 -4.50 0.14 9.17
N ILE A 9 -5.35 -0.55 8.42
CA ILE A 9 -5.41 -0.48 6.95
C ILE A 9 -6.86 -0.16 6.57
N GLY A 10 -7.07 0.99 5.95
CA GLY A 10 -8.39 1.51 5.60
C GLY A 10 -8.44 2.12 4.20
N LYS A 11 -9.61 2.63 3.83
CA LYS A 11 -9.80 3.38 2.59
C LYS A 11 -9.65 4.88 2.90
N GLY A 12 -8.67 5.53 2.27
CA GLY A 12 -8.41 6.96 2.42
C GLY A 12 -9.25 7.85 1.51
N GLY A 13 -9.95 7.26 0.53
CA GLY A 13 -10.76 7.95 -0.47
C GLY A 13 -11.10 7.03 -1.66
N ASP A 14 -11.53 7.62 -2.78
CA ASP A 14 -11.76 6.85 -4.00
C ASP A 14 -10.44 6.30 -4.54
N ARG A 15 -10.31 4.98 -4.59
CA ARG A 15 -9.11 4.28 -5.10
C ARG A 15 -7.82 4.65 -4.36
N VAL A 16 -7.92 4.93 -3.06
CA VAL A 16 -6.78 5.17 -2.14
C VAL A 16 -6.87 4.26 -0.92
N VAL A 17 -5.77 3.60 -0.59
CA VAL A 17 -5.57 2.81 0.62
C VAL A 17 -4.76 3.65 1.60
N ARG A 18 -5.29 3.85 2.81
CA ARG A 18 -4.60 4.52 3.90
C ARG A 18 -4.08 3.47 4.89
N ILE A 19 -2.80 3.55 5.23
CA ILE A 19 -2.15 2.69 6.21
C ILE A 19 -1.64 3.55 7.36
N LYS A 20 -2.04 3.19 8.58
CA LYS A 20 -1.52 3.78 9.82
C LYS A 20 -0.50 2.82 10.42
N TRP A 21 0.68 3.34 10.68
CA TRP A 21 1.77 2.62 11.31
C TRP A 21 1.77 2.85 12.83
N ASP A 22 2.32 1.92 13.59
CA ASP A 22 2.43 2.05 15.05
C ASP A 22 3.27 3.26 15.49
N ASP A 23 4.20 3.69 14.62
CA ASP A 23 5.04 4.89 14.80
C ASP A 23 4.26 6.22 14.65
N GLY A 24 2.96 6.16 14.35
CA GLY A 24 2.12 7.34 14.11
C GLY A 24 2.19 7.88 12.68
N THR A 25 3.04 7.28 11.83
CA THR A 25 3.11 7.60 10.41
C THR A 25 1.82 7.18 9.70
N LEU A 26 1.30 8.05 8.82
CA LEU A 26 0.17 7.77 7.94
C LEU A 26 0.67 7.75 6.50
N CYS A 27 0.36 6.69 5.77
CA CYS A 27 0.71 6.55 4.37
C CYS A 27 -0.53 6.33 3.52
N ASP A 28 -0.68 7.13 2.48
CA ASP A 28 -1.74 7.01 1.49
C ASP A 28 -1.19 6.44 0.17
N TYR A 29 -1.68 5.26 -0.22
CA TYR A 29 -1.29 4.56 -1.44
C TYR A 29 -2.44 4.56 -2.43
N THR A 30 -2.21 5.11 -3.63
CA THR A 30 -3.20 5.00 -4.70
C THR A 30 -3.21 3.59 -5.28
N PHE A 31 -4.37 3.13 -5.75
CA PHE A 31 -4.48 1.83 -6.42
C PHE A 31 -3.55 1.74 -7.65
N ARG A 32 -3.34 2.87 -8.33
CA ARG A 32 -2.44 2.96 -9.48
C ARG A 32 -0.98 2.71 -9.08
N LEU A 33 -0.56 3.25 -7.93
CA LEU A 33 0.77 3.00 -7.38
C LEU A 33 0.92 1.52 -6.99
N LEU A 34 -0.07 0.97 -6.28
CA LEU A 34 -0.05 -0.44 -5.88
C LEU A 34 0.00 -1.37 -7.09
N ASP A 35 -0.77 -1.13 -8.14
CA ASP A 35 -0.73 -1.94 -9.36
C ASP A 35 0.63 -1.89 -10.06
N LYS A 36 1.26 -0.71 -10.11
CA LYS A 36 2.62 -0.52 -10.66
C LYS A 36 3.71 -1.15 -9.81
N THR A 37 3.55 -1.21 -8.49
CA THR A 37 4.58 -1.72 -7.57
C THR A 37 4.28 -3.15 -7.12
N CYS A 38 3.13 -3.73 -7.49
CA CYS A 38 2.72 -5.05 -7.03
C CYS A 38 3.74 -6.12 -7.45
N PRO A 39 4.33 -6.86 -6.49
CA PRO A 39 5.32 -7.88 -6.79
C PRO A 39 4.69 -9.23 -7.21
N CYS A 40 3.36 -9.32 -7.30
CA CYS A 40 2.70 -10.58 -7.63
C CYS A 40 2.97 -10.99 -9.09
N ALA A 41 3.00 -12.31 -9.34
CA ALA A 41 3.27 -12.86 -10.67
C ALA A 41 2.26 -12.38 -11.73
N ASN A 42 1.01 -12.16 -11.33
CA ASN A 42 -0.05 -11.69 -12.24
C ASN A 42 0.18 -10.25 -12.70
N CYS A 43 0.44 -9.33 -11.78
CA CYS A 43 0.72 -7.93 -12.11
C CYS A 43 2.08 -7.74 -12.77
N ARG A 44 3.04 -8.64 -12.52
CA ARG A 44 4.31 -8.65 -13.26
C ARG A 44 4.09 -9.04 -14.72
N LYS A 45 3.39 -10.15 -14.99
CA LYS A 45 3.07 -10.60 -16.35
C LYS A 45 2.27 -9.57 -17.17
N ARG A 46 1.36 -8.83 -16.52
CA ARG A 46 0.54 -7.80 -17.18
C ARG A 46 1.33 -6.57 -17.69
N ARG A 47 2.60 -6.43 -17.28
CA ARG A 47 3.48 -5.30 -17.64
C ARG A 47 4.50 -5.65 -18.73
N GLU A 48 4.59 -6.93 -19.10
CA GLU A 48 5.40 -7.43 -20.22
C GLU A 48 4.60 -7.31 -21.52
#